data_AF-A0A1Z9E9G5-F1
#
_entry.id   AF-A0A1Z9E9G5-F1
#
_cell.length_a   1.000
_cell.length_b   1.000
_cell.length_c   1.000
_cell.angle_alpha   90.00
_cell.angle_beta   90.00
_cell.angle_gamma   90.00
#
_symmetry.space_group_name_H-M   'P 1'
#
loop_
_entity.id
_entity.type
_entity.pdbx_description
1 polymer ?
#
loop_
_entity_poly.entity_id
_entity_poly.type
_entity_poly.pdbx_seq_one_letter_code
_entity_poly.pdbx_strand_id
1 'polypeptide(L)' 'MKPDMTVSWDRHLKNGNVWGVEVELSMQDTPGDFYTYNVKVYVVAPTQALAQYIVATMYPDYEGIFIDDEPTRTAP' A
#
# COMPACT_ATOMS: atom_id res chain seq x y z
N MET A 1 27.29 -9.03 -13.59
CA MET A 1 26.17 -9.62 -14.35
C MET A 1 25.17 -8.51 -14.62
N LYS A 2 24.72 -8.32 -15.87
CA LYS A 2 23.63 -7.38 -16.20
C LYS A 2 22.34 -8.19 -16.38
N PRO A 3 21.19 -7.70 -15.92
CA PRO A 3 19.93 -8.39 -16.14
C PRO A 3 19.52 -8.32 -17.61
N ASP A 4 18.92 -9.39 -18.12
CA ASP A 4 18.33 -9.40 -19.47
C ASP A 4 17.05 -8.54 -19.54
N MET A 5 16.41 -8.28 -18.40
CA MET A 5 15.20 -7.48 -18.29
C MET A 5 15.09 -6.80 -16.92
N THR A 6 14.69 -5.52 -16.93
CA THR A 6 14.28 -4.79 -15.72
C THR A 6 12.78 -4.54 -15.78
N VAL A 7 12.05 -4.87 -14.72
CA VAL A 7 10.62 -4.56 -14.59
C VAL A 7 10.48 -3.30 -13.76
N SER A 8 9.97 -2.23 -14.36
CA SER A 8 9.72 -0.95 -13.70
C SER A 8 8.31 -0.89 -13.12
N TRP A 9 8.05 0.15 -12.33
CA TRP A 9 6.74 0.48 -11.80
C TRP A 9 5.64 0.51 -12.86
N ASP A 10 5.88 1.21 -13.99
CA ASP A 10 4.92 1.30 -15.10
C ASP A 10 4.53 -0.07 -15.66
N ARG A 11 5.47 -1.01 -15.66
CA ARG A 11 5.20 -2.38 -16.10
C ARG A 11 4.38 -3.16 -15.07
N HIS A 12 4.59 -2.93 -13.77
CA HIS A 12 3.74 -3.49 -12.74
C HIS A 12 2.31 -2.92 -12.78
N LEU A 13 2.15 -1.61 -13.03
CA LEU A 13 0.84 -0.98 -13.22
C LEU A 13 0.08 -1.61 -14.40
N LYS A 14 0.74 -1.72 -15.56
CA LYS A 14 0.14 -2.35 -16.76
C LYS A 14 -0.25 -3.81 -16.53
N ASN A 15 0.52 -4.52 -15.70
CA ASN A 15 0.27 -5.92 -15.40
C ASN A 15 -0.78 -6.14 -14.29
N GLY A 16 -1.32 -5.08 -13.68
CA GLY A 16 -2.26 -5.21 -12.57
C GLY A 16 -1.61 -5.76 -11.30
N ASN A 17 -0.34 -5.41 -11.05
CA ASN A 17 0.40 -5.84 -9.87
C ASN A 17 0.52 -4.75 -8.81
N VAL A 18 -0.12 -3.59 -8.98
CA VAL A 18 -0.05 -2.49 -8.01
C VAL A 18 -1.37 -2.40 -7.26
N TRP A 19 -1.32 -2.33 -5.94
CA TRP A 19 -2.49 -2.20 -5.10
C TRP A 19 -2.43 -0.87 -4.37
N GLY A 20 -3.53 -0.11 -4.44
CA GLY A 20 -3.75 1.03 -3.56
C GLY A 20 -4.33 0.51 -2.24
N VAL A 21 -3.69 0.87 -1.14
CA VAL A 21 -4.08 0.47 0.20
C VAL A 21 -4.26 1.71 1.05
N GLU A 22 -5.43 1.87 1.64
CA GLU A 22 -5.71 2.92 2.60
C GLU A 22 -5.42 2.40 4.01
N VAL A 23 -4.58 3.12 4.73
CA VAL A 23 -4.12 2.78 6.07
C VAL A 23 -4.58 3.86 7.01
N GLU A 24 -5.37 3.47 7.98
CA GLU A 24 -5.84 4.33 9.05
C GLU A 24 -4.83 4.29 10.21
N LEU A 25 -4.28 5.46 10.58
CA LEU A 25 -3.26 5.60 11.62
C LEU A 25 -3.72 6.58 12.69
N SER A 26 -3.45 6.23 13.94
CA SER A 26 -3.63 7.13 15.09
C SER A 26 -2.42 8.04 15.24
N MET A 27 -2.67 9.35 15.35
CA MET A 27 -1.70 10.35 15.76
C MET A 27 -2.05 10.81 17.16
N GLN A 28 -1.09 10.70 18.07
CA GLN A 28 -1.16 11.30 19.39
C GLN A 28 -0.06 12.35 19.51
N ASP A 29 -0.38 13.59 19.10
CA ASP A 29 0.54 14.72 19.26
C ASP A 29 0.58 15.23 20.71
N THR A 30 -0.54 15.11 21.44
CA THR A 30 -0.67 15.57 22.84
C THR A 30 -1.47 14.56 23.66
N PRO A 31 -1.14 14.31 24.95
CA PRO A 31 -1.94 13.42 25.79
C PRO A 31 -3.39 13.92 25.92
N GLY A 32 -4.34 13.15 25.37
CA GLY A 32 -5.77 13.45 25.42
C GLY A 32 -6.44 13.71 24.06
N ASP A 33 -5.66 14.01 23.02
CA ASP A 33 -6.16 14.18 21.65
C ASP A 33 -5.78 12.96 20.80
N PHE A 34 -6.79 12.21 20.34
CA PHE A 34 -6.64 11.12 19.39
C PHE A 34 -7.14 11.59 18.03
N TYR A 35 -6.22 11.79 17.09
CA TYR A 35 -6.56 12.07 15.70
C TYR A 35 -6.30 10.85 14.86
N THR A 36 -7.23 10.55 13.96
CA THR A 36 -7.07 9.47 13.00
C THR A 36 -6.84 10.09 11.62
N TYR A 37 -5.81 9.63 10.92
CA TYR A 37 -5.53 10.07 9.55
C TYR A 37 -5.37 8.87 8.61
N ASN A 38 -5.76 9.08 7.35
CA ASN A 38 -5.71 8.05 6.32
C ASN A 38 -4.53 8.28 5.37
N VAL A 39 -3.70 7.26 5.20
CA VAL A 39 -2.57 7.26 4.27
C VAL A 39 -2.88 6.30 3.13
N LYS A 40 -2.77 6.77 1.89
CA LYS A 40 -2.86 5.91 0.70
C LYS A 40 -1.47 5.44 0.28
N VAL A 41 -1.25 4.14 0.35
CA VAL A 41 0.02 3.47 0.05
C VAL A 41 -0.15 2.63 -1.20
N TYR A 42 0.77 2.77 -2.16
CA TYR A 42 0.80 1.92 -3.35
C TYR A 42 1.91 0.89 -3.22
N VAL A 43 1.56 -0.39 -3.33
CA VAL A 43 2.53 -1.50 -3.22
C VAL A 43 2.44 -2.43 -4.41
N VAL A 44 3.59 -3.00 -4.80
CA VAL A 44 3.63 -4.03 -5.84
C VAL A 44 3.40 -5.40 -5.19
N ALA A 45 2.29 -6.05 -5.55
CA ALA A 45 1.98 -7.40 -5.11
C ALA A 45 1.16 -8.16 -6.17
N PRO A 46 1.38 -9.47 -6.34
CA PRO A 46 0.58 -10.31 -7.25
C PRO A 46 -0.85 -10.56 -6.74
N THR A 47 -1.16 -10.30 -5.47
CA THR A 47 -2.48 -10.53 -4.87
C THR A 47 -2.82 -9.48 -3.82
N GLN A 48 -4.12 -9.27 -3.58
CA GLN A 48 -4.65 -8.39 -2.53
C GLN A 48 -4.12 -8.77 -1.14
N ALA A 49 -4.13 -10.06 -0.81
CA ALA A 49 -3.67 -10.55 0.48
C ALA A 49 -2.18 -10.28 0.73
N LEU A 50 -1.34 -10.35 -0.31
CA LEU A 50 0.07 -10.02 -0.17
C LEU A 50 0.28 -8.50 -0.07
N ALA A 51 -0.51 -7.69 -0.77
CA ALA A 51 -0.52 -6.23 -0.57
C ALA A 51 -0.86 -5.88 0.88
N GLN A 52 -1.90 -6.52 1.45
CA GLN A 52 -2.29 -6.36 2.85
C GLN A 52 -1.15 -6.71 3.80
N TYR A 53 -0.51 -7.86 3.60
CA TYR A 53 0.60 -8.30 4.44
C TYR A 53 1.78 -7.31 4.40
N ILE A 54 2.17 -6.85 3.21
CA ILE A 54 3.25 -5.87 3.06
C ILE A 54 2.92 -4.59 3.85
N VAL A 55 1.71 -4.04 3.65
CA VAL A 55 1.32 -2.78 4.27
C VAL A 55 1.17 -2.93 5.79
N ALA A 56 0.52 -3.99 6.28
CA ALA A 56 0.43 -4.28 7.72
C ALA A 56 1.82 -4.43 8.37
N THR A 57 2.80 -4.96 7.63
CA THR A 57 4.18 -5.08 8.11
C THR A 57 4.91 -3.74 8.12
N MET A 58 4.63 -2.86 7.15
CA MET A 58 5.24 -1.52 7.07
C MET A 58 4.65 -0.54 8.09
N TYR A 59 3.38 -0.70 8.45
CA TYR A 59 2.64 0.17 9.35
C TYR A 59 2.04 -0.66 10.49
N PRO A 60 2.84 -1.21 11.41
CA PRO A 60 2.35 -2.16 12.42
C PRO A 60 1.33 -1.57 13.40
N ASP A 61 1.30 -0.25 13.55
CA ASP A 61 0.39 0.48 14.44
C ASP A 61 -0.87 1.00 13.72
N TYR A 62 -1.33 0.26 12.70
CA TYR A 62 -2.55 0.59 11.97
C TYR A 62 -3.80 0.33 12.81
N GLU A 63 -4.79 1.20 12.69
CA GLU A 63 -6.15 1.00 13.24
C GLU A 63 -7.03 0.24 12.21
N GLY A 64 -6.81 0.51 10.92
CA GLY A 64 -7.54 -0.10 9.83
C GLY A 64 -6.71 -0.19 8.54
N ILE A 65 -6.94 -1.25 7.77
CA ILE A 65 -6.39 -1.41 6.42
C ILE A 65 -7.54 -1.72 5.47
N PHE A 66 -7.67 -0.91 4.43
CA PHE A 66 -8.69 -1.05 3.41
C PHE A 66 -8.01 -1.16 2.04
N ILE A 67 -8.40 -2.16 1.26
CA ILE A 67 -7.80 -2.45 -0.05
C ILE A 67 -8.94 -2.60 -1.04
N ASP A 68 -8.79 -1.97 -2.21
CA ASP A 68 -9.73 -2.11 -3.31
C ASP A 68 -9.84 -3.59 -3.76
N ASP A 69 -10.97 -3.96 -4.36
CA ASP A 69 -11.20 -5.32 -4.87
C ASP A 69 -10.31 -5.65 -6.09
N GLU A 70 -9.83 -4.62 -6.79
CA GLU A 70 -8.98 -4.74 -7.97
C GLU A 70 -7.68 -3.93 -7.83
N PRO A 71 -6.57 -4.39 -8.45
CA PRO A 71 -5.33 -3.64 -8.50
C PRO A 71 -5.48 -2.34 -9.32
N THR A 72 -4.75 -1.30 -8.94
CA THR A 72 -4.69 -0.05 -9.72
C THR A 72 -3.92 -0.25 -11.02
N ARG A 73 -4.42 0.39 -12.08
CA ARG A 73 -3.79 0.44 -13.41
C ARG A 73 -3.35 1.84 -13.80
N THR A 74 -3.61 2.82 -12.94
CA THR A 74 -3.25 4.23 -13.14
C THR A 74 -2.19 4.64 -12.13
N ALA A 75 -1.23 5.46 -12.58
CA ALA A 75 -0.30 6.10 -11.66
C ALA A 75 -1.07 7.09 -10.76
N PRO A 76 -0.65 7.25 -9.49
CA PRO A 76 -1.16 8.29 -8.61
C PRO A 76 -0.84 9.70 -9.11
#